data_AF-A0A2H9LHB4-F1
#
_entry.id   AF-A0A2H9LHB4-F1
#
_cell.length_a   1.000
_cell.length_b   1.000
_cell.length_c   1.000
_cell.angle_alpha   90.00
_cell.angle_beta   90.00
_cell.angle_gamma   90.00
#
_symmetry.space_group_name_H-M   'P 1'
#
loop_
_entity.id
_entity.type
_entity.pdbx_description
1 polymer ?
#
loop_
_entity_poly.entity_id
_entity_poly.type
_entity_poly.pdbx_seq_one_letter_code
_entity_poly.pdbx_strand_id
1 'polypeptide(L)'
;MLQKAKKRIRAKTKRHELFIDCFYDFIDKSNVVVKKELFAKMCKDGCKNFNKKYSCPPFSPKFNKYVKKYHKLLVLLFAINLKQFDKFNYKPYHKIRIANAVMKSRAEHVMRDLESKFDSFYLSTGACRLCKPCQLKFNRPCRYPQKRRYSLEALGVDCNLLSQKLFNFHLLWYEPTSNIDYTCVICALPLKRSVNEEKVTKELETHLDKLCRIR
;
A
#
# COMPACT_ATOMS: atom_id res chain seq x y z
N MET A 1 -19.45 -9.28 -10.21
CA MET A 1 -19.11 -9.97 -8.95
C MET A 1 -17.72 -9.54 -8.51
N LEU A 2 -17.55 -9.06 -7.26
CA LEU A 2 -16.23 -8.81 -6.65
C LEU A 2 -15.38 -10.09 -6.75
N GLN A 3 -14.11 -9.99 -7.15
CA GLN A 3 -13.23 -11.16 -7.14
C GLN A 3 -13.14 -11.70 -5.71
N LYS A 4 -13.14 -13.01 -5.51
CA LYS A 4 -12.88 -13.58 -4.19
C LYS A 4 -11.44 -13.32 -3.80
N ALA A 5 -11.19 -13.02 -2.52
CA ALA A 5 -9.85 -12.90 -2.00
C ALA A 5 -9.06 -14.18 -2.28
N LYS A 6 -7.82 -14.05 -2.79
CA LYS A 6 -6.95 -15.21 -3.03
C LYS A 6 -6.56 -15.89 -1.72
N LYS A 7 -6.46 -15.12 -0.63
CA LYS A 7 -6.11 -15.62 0.70
C LYS A 7 -6.75 -14.79 1.78
N ARG A 8 -6.98 -15.39 2.95
CA ARG A 8 -7.39 -14.68 4.16
C ARG A 8 -6.38 -14.95 5.26
N ILE A 9 -5.73 -13.90 5.76
CA ILE A 9 -4.69 -14.02 6.79
C ILE A 9 -5.21 -13.52 8.14
N ARG A 10 -4.69 -14.12 9.21
CA ARG A 10 -5.01 -13.75 10.58
C ARG A 10 -3.92 -12.88 11.17
N ALA A 11 -4.28 -11.69 11.64
CA ALA A 11 -3.37 -10.74 12.27
C ALA A 11 -3.74 -10.56 13.75
N LYS A 12 -2.87 -11.06 14.64
CA LYS A 12 -2.96 -10.82 16.08
C LYS A 12 -2.20 -9.55 16.48
N THR A 13 -2.79 -8.80 17.40
CA THR A 13 -2.20 -7.67 18.11
C THR A 13 -2.54 -7.84 19.60
N LYS A 14 -1.92 -7.06 20.50
CA LYS A 14 -2.22 -7.11 21.94
C LYS A 14 -3.71 -6.96 22.30
N ARG A 15 -4.53 -6.35 21.42
CA ARG A 15 -5.94 -6.01 21.71
C ARG A 15 -6.94 -6.59 20.70
N HIS A 16 -6.47 -7.11 19.57
CA HIS A 16 -7.35 -7.52 18.47
C HIS A 16 -6.80 -8.74 17.76
N GLU A 17 -7.72 -9.61 17.36
CA GLU A 17 -7.53 -10.65 16.36
C GLU A 17 -8.38 -10.25 15.15
N LEU A 18 -7.72 -9.90 14.05
CA LEU A 18 -8.34 -9.40 12.83
C LEU A 18 -8.03 -10.33 11.67
N PHE A 19 -8.99 -10.49 10.77
CA PHE A 19 -8.80 -11.16 9.49
C PHE A 19 -8.63 -10.11 8.39
N ILE A 20 -7.63 -10.35 7.55
CA ILE A 20 -7.28 -9.52 6.40
C ILE A 20 -7.50 -10.35 5.15
N ASP A 21 -8.32 -9.84 4.24
CA ASP A 21 -8.52 -10.41 2.92
C ASP A 21 -7.42 -9.91 1.99
N CYS A 22 -6.75 -10.84 1.31
CA CYS A 22 -5.57 -10.60 0.50
C CYS A 22 -5.89 -10.83 -0.97
N PHE A 23 -5.59 -9.83 -1.78
CA PHE A 23 -5.73 -9.83 -3.23
C PHE A 23 -4.38 -9.48 -3.82
N TYR A 24 -3.93 -10.24 -4.80
CA TYR A 24 -2.69 -9.93 -5.49
C TYR A 24 -2.73 -10.43 -6.92
N ASP A 25 -2.15 -9.66 -7.82
CA ASP A 25 -2.00 -10.03 -9.23
C ASP A 25 -0.88 -9.24 -9.89
N PHE A 26 -0.55 -9.62 -11.12
CA PHE A 26 0.46 -8.97 -11.93
C PHE A 26 -0.15 -8.06 -12.97
N ILE A 27 0.54 -6.97 -13.27
CA ILE A 27 0.16 -6.05 -14.33
C ILE A 27 1.40 -5.55 -15.06
N ASP A 28 1.32 -5.46 -16.38
CA ASP A 28 2.34 -4.76 -17.16
C ASP A 28 2.38 -3.29 -16.78
N LYS A 29 3.59 -2.74 -16.66
CA LYS A 29 3.81 -1.32 -16.35
C LYS A 29 3.08 -0.41 -17.34
N SER A 30 2.98 -0.80 -18.62
CA SER A 30 2.26 -0.07 -19.66
C SER A 30 0.76 0.03 -19.41
N ASN A 31 0.18 -0.90 -18.66
CA ASN A 31 -1.25 -0.95 -18.34
C ASN A 31 -1.62 -0.18 -17.06
N VAL A 32 -0.64 0.41 -16.37
CA VAL A 32 -0.83 1.24 -15.18
C VAL A 32 -1.18 2.66 -15.58
N VAL A 33 -2.36 3.14 -15.16
CA VAL A 33 -2.82 4.50 -15.41
C VAL A 33 -2.12 5.48 -14.46
N VAL A 34 -1.45 6.49 -15.02
CA VAL A 34 -0.69 7.50 -14.25
C VAL A 34 -1.20 8.90 -14.55
N LYS A 35 -1.69 9.59 -13.53
CA LYS A 35 -2.20 10.97 -13.56
C LYS A 35 -1.50 11.81 -12.48
N LYS A 36 -0.19 12.03 -12.63
CA LYS A 36 0.67 12.64 -11.59
C LYS A 36 0.12 13.97 -11.08
N GLU A 37 -0.26 14.85 -12.00
CA GLU A 37 -0.71 16.21 -11.72
C GLU A 37 -2.04 16.19 -10.96
N LEU A 38 -2.97 15.31 -11.37
CA LEU A 38 -4.25 15.10 -10.68
C LEU A 38 -4.04 14.64 -9.24
N PHE A 39 -3.26 13.58 -9.01
CA PHE A 39 -3.03 13.06 -7.65
C PHE A 39 -2.19 14.02 -6.79
N ALA A 40 -1.30 14.81 -7.39
CA ALA A 40 -0.61 15.88 -6.67
C ALA A 40 -1.58 16.97 -6.22
N LYS A 41 -2.55 17.36 -7.06
CA LYS A 41 -3.63 18.30 -6.71
C LYS A 41 -4.51 17.73 -5.59
N MET A 42 -5.00 16.50 -5.72
CA MET A 42 -5.78 15.84 -4.64
C MET A 42 -5.00 15.78 -3.32
N CYS A 43 -3.69 15.53 -3.37
CA CYS A 43 -2.84 15.54 -2.18
C CYS A 43 -2.74 16.96 -1.58
N LYS A 44 -2.58 17.99 -2.40
CA LYS A 44 -2.56 19.39 -1.97
C LYS A 44 -3.86 19.78 -1.24
N ASP A 45 -4.98 19.36 -1.80
CA ASP A 45 -6.31 19.77 -1.32
C ASP A 45 -6.75 18.97 -0.08
N GLY A 46 -6.42 17.67 0.01
CA GLY A 46 -6.96 16.77 1.03
C GLY A 46 -5.95 16.14 2.02
N CYS A 47 -4.64 16.27 1.81
CA CYS A 47 -3.64 15.53 2.59
C CYS A 47 -2.73 16.43 3.42
N LYS A 48 -2.78 16.25 4.75
CA LYS A 48 -1.91 16.97 5.70
C LYS A 48 -0.40 16.82 5.50
N ASN A 49 0.03 15.85 4.69
CA ASN A 49 1.44 15.56 4.40
C ASN A 49 1.96 16.22 3.12
N PHE A 50 1.10 16.82 2.30
CA PHE A 50 1.51 17.52 1.09
C PHE A 50 2.59 18.55 1.41
N ASN A 51 3.64 18.61 0.58
CA ASN A 51 4.79 19.51 0.75
C ASN A 51 5.55 19.39 2.09
N LYS A 52 5.29 18.37 2.91
CA LYS A 52 5.92 18.21 4.25
C LYS A 52 6.86 17.00 4.35
N LYS A 53 6.91 16.17 3.31
CA LYS A 53 7.72 14.95 3.29
C LYS A 53 8.34 14.74 1.93
N TYR A 54 9.61 14.34 1.94
CA TYR A 54 10.34 13.88 0.76
C TYR A 54 9.71 12.70 0.01
N SER A 55 8.77 11.96 0.61
CA SER A 55 8.03 10.86 -0.05
C SER A 55 6.72 11.32 -0.70
N CYS A 56 6.37 12.60 -0.62
CA CYS A 56 5.08 13.15 -1.03
C CYS A 56 5.27 14.20 -2.13
N PRO A 57 4.22 14.50 -2.91
CA PRO A 57 4.24 15.64 -3.82
C PRO A 57 4.56 16.96 -3.07
N PRO A 58 5.27 17.90 -3.72
CA PRO A 58 5.79 17.84 -5.09
C PRO A 58 7.12 17.04 -5.24
N PHE A 59 7.74 16.61 -4.14
CA PHE A 59 9.09 16.00 -4.16
C PHE A 59 9.13 14.55 -4.66
N SER A 60 7.99 13.86 -4.68
CA SER A 60 7.94 12.50 -5.22
C SER A 60 8.07 12.48 -6.75
N PRO A 61 8.79 11.51 -7.34
CA PRO A 61 8.95 11.44 -8.78
C PRO A 61 7.67 11.02 -9.50
N LYS A 62 7.68 11.05 -10.83
CA LYS A 62 6.65 10.41 -11.67
C LYS A 62 6.88 8.89 -11.69
N PHE A 63 5.80 8.12 -11.67
CA PHE A 63 5.84 6.65 -11.70
C PHE A 63 6.76 6.09 -12.81
N ASN A 64 6.54 6.47 -14.06
CA ASN A 64 7.31 5.97 -15.21
C ASN A 64 8.82 6.28 -15.13
N LYS A 65 9.20 7.38 -14.46
CA LYS A 65 10.62 7.70 -14.19
C LYS A 65 11.18 6.83 -13.08
N TYR A 66 10.41 6.65 -12.00
CA TYR A 66 10.85 5.92 -10.81
C TYR A 66 11.04 4.43 -11.09
N VAL A 67 10.12 3.81 -11.84
CA VAL A 67 10.17 2.38 -12.17
C VAL A 67 10.69 2.09 -13.60
N LYS A 68 11.48 2.99 -14.19
CA LYS A 68 11.91 2.93 -15.60
C LYS A 68 12.45 1.55 -16.01
N LYS A 69 13.27 0.94 -15.16
CA LYS A 69 13.98 -0.34 -15.41
C LYS A 69 13.10 -1.59 -15.26
N TYR A 70 11.88 -1.45 -14.72
CA TYR A 70 10.96 -2.56 -14.47
C TYR A 70 9.91 -2.67 -15.58
N HIS A 71 9.34 -3.86 -15.74
CA HIS A 71 8.42 -4.19 -16.82
C HIS A 71 7.02 -4.53 -16.31
N LYS A 72 6.94 -5.19 -15.16
CA LYS A 72 5.68 -5.57 -14.51
C LYS A 72 5.63 -5.07 -13.08
N LEU A 73 4.46 -5.16 -12.46
CA LEU A 73 4.26 -4.97 -11.05
C LEU A 73 3.51 -6.18 -10.50
N LEU A 74 4.00 -6.74 -9.38
CA LEU A 74 3.13 -7.45 -8.46
C LEU A 74 2.37 -6.40 -7.64
N VAL A 75 1.05 -6.42 -7.68
CA VAL A 75 0.19 -5.55 -6.86
C VAL A 75 -0.39 -6.38 -5.73
N LEU A 76 -0.35 -5.83 -4.50
CA LEU A 76 -0.96 -6.43 -3.32
C LEU A 76 -1.95 -5.44 -2.70
N LEU A 77 -3.19 -5.91 -2.54
CA LEU A 77 -4.25 -5.22 -1.82
C LEU A 77 -4.66 -6.05 -0.60
N PHE A 78 -4.66 -5.40 0.55
CA PHE A 78 -5.20 -5.94 1.80
C PHE A 78 -6.47 -5.17 2.14
N ALA A 79 -7.51 -5.90 2.54
CA ALA A 79 -8.78 -5.34 3.01
C ALA A 79 -9.15 -5.90 4.38
N ILE A 80 -9.74 -5.06 5.22
CA ILE A 80 -10.34 -5.44 6.49
C ILE A 80 -11.79 -4.97 6.50
N ASN A 81 -12.72 -5.90 6.69
CA ASN A 81 -14.10 -5.58 7.03
C ASN A 81 -14.15 -4.96 8.44
N LEU A 82 -14.75 -3.77 8.55
CA LEU A 82 -14.81 -2.98 9.79
C LEU A 82 -15.82 -3.52 10.82
N LYS A 83 -16.75 -4.40 10.42
CA LYS A 83 -17.66 -5.10 11.35
C LYS A 83 -16.90 -5.98 12.36
N GLN A 84 -15.67 -6.37 12.05
CA GLN A 84 -14.76 -7.05 12.99
C GLN A 84 -14.49 -6.23 14.27
N PHE A 85 -14.75 -4.93 14.24
CA PHE A 85 -14.57 -4.04 15.38
C PHE A 85 -15.85 -3.77 16.19
N ASP A 86 -17.01 -4.32 15.80
CA ASP A 86 -18.30 -3.94 16.40
C ASP A 86 -18.37 -4.29 17.90
N LYS A 87 -17.64 -5.33 18.32
CA LYS A 87 -17.50 -5.73 19.72
C LYS A 87 -16.66 -4.77 20.60
N PHE A 88 -15.96 -3.80 20.03
CA PHE A 88 -15.02 -2.93 20.78
C PHE A 88 -15.54 -1.51 21.02
N ASN A 89 -16.79 -1.21 20.65
CA ASN A 89 -17.43 0.11 20.79
C ASN A 89 -16.54 1.30 20.32
N TYR A 90 -15.86 1.12 19.18
CA TYR A 90 -14.99 2.15 18.61
C TYR A 90 -15.74 3.11 17.69
N LYS A 91 -15.44 4.40 17.80
CA LYS A 91 -15.80 5.40 16.79
C LYS A 91 -15.29 4.97 15.40
N PRO A 92 -16.00 5.26 14.28
CA PRO A 92 -15.63 4.82 12.93
C PRO A 92 -14.17 5.13 12.55
N TYR A 93 -13.71 6.35 12.82
CA TYR A 93 -12.32 6.77 12.56
C TYR A 93 -11.28 5.89 13.28
N HIS A 94 -11.56 5.43 14.50
CA HIS A 94 -10.65 4.55 15.24
C HIS A 94 -10.58 3.15 14.62
N LYS A 95 -11.71 2.59 14.17
CA LYS A 95 -11.76 1.31 13.44
C LYS A 95 -10.82 1.37 12.22
N ILE A 96 -10.97 2.42 11.40
CA ILE A 96 -10.16 2.65 10.20
C ILE A 96 -8.67 2.84 10.54
N ARG A 97 -8.36 3.63 11.57
CA ARG A 97 -6.97 3.90 11.98
C ARG A 97 -6.27 2.63 12.44
N ILE A 98 -6.94 1.78 13.22
CA ILE A 98 -6.40 0.51 13.71
C ILE A 98 -6.22 -0.47 12.54
N ALA A 99 -7.25 -0.65 11.72
CA ALA A 99 -7.19 -1.52 10.54
C ALA A 99 -6.05 -1.12 9.59
N ASN A 100 -5.93 0.18 9.27
CA ASN A 100 -4.84 0.69 8.45
C ASN A 100 -3.47 0.51 9.11
N ALA A 101 -3.33 0.68 10.42
CA ALA A 101 -2.05 0.44 11.09
C ALA A 101 -1.62 -1.04 10.97
N VAL A 102 -2.56 -1.97 11.17
CA VAL A 102 -2.30 -3.41 11.06
C VAL A 102 -1.95 -3.79 9.63
N MET A 103 -2.81 -3.43 8.65
CA MET A 103 -2.55 -3.80 7.25
C MET A 103 -1.26 -3.19 6.71
N LYS A 104 -0.95 -1.92 7.04
CA LYS A 104 0.29 -1.28 6.58
C LYS A 104 1.52 -1.99 7.13
N SER A 105 1.50 -2.37 8.41
CA SER A 105 2.58 -3.15 9.02
C SER A 105 2.75 -4.48 8.29
N ARG A 106 1.68 -5.27 8.14
CA ARG A 106 1.73 -6.58 7.47
C ARG A 106 2.18 -6.49 6.02
N ALA A 107 1.66 -5.53 5.26
CA ALA A 107 2.03 -5.30 3.87
C ALA A 107 3.50 -4.87 3.75
N GLU A 108 4.00 -4.02 4.65
CA GLU A 108 5.41 -3.62 4.68
C GLU A 108 6.33 -4.80 4.97
N HIS A 109 5.97 -5.71 5.89
CA HIS A 109 6.75 -6.93 6.14
C HIS A 109 6.85 -7.82 4.90
N VAL A 110 5.72 -8.11 4.25
CA VAL A 110 5.68 -8.90 3.00
C VAL A 110 6.54 -8.23 1.92
N MET A 111 6.30 -6.94 1.69
CA MET A 111 6.96 -6.21 0.60
C MET A 111 8.47 -6.05 0.81
N ARG A 112 8.93 -5.92 2.05
CA ARG A 112 10.37 -5.86 2.36
C ARG A 112 11.07 -7.20 2.16
N ASP A 113 10.39 -8.30 2.48
CA ASP A 113 10.93 -9.65 2.24
C ASP A 113 11.00 -9.97 0.74
N LEU A 114 10.02 -9.54 -0.06
CA LEU A 114 10.11 -9.69 -1.50
C LEU A 114 11.16 -8.75 -2.11
N GLU A 115 11.26 -7.51 -1.62
CA GLU A 115 12.29 -6.55 -2.04
C GLU A 115 13.70 -7.12 -1.89
N SER A 116 14.02 -7.83 -0.79
CA SER A 116 15.34 -8.43 -0.58
C SER A 116 15.65 -9.63 -1.50
N LYS A 117 14.62 -10.22 -2.13
CA LYS A 117 14.76 -11.43 -2.96
C LYS A 117 14.78 -11.14 -4.47
N PHE A 118 14.21 -10.01 -4.90
CA PHE A 118 13.93 -9.76 -6.32
C PHE A 118 14.61 -8.52 -6.91
N ASP A 119 15.66 -8.00 -6.28
CA ASP A 119 16.38 -6.77 -6.69
C ASP A 119 15.42 -5.68 -7.16
N SER A 120 14.58 -5.27 -6.21
CA SER A 120 13.45 -4.38 -6.44
C SER A 120 13.38 -3.33 -5.33
N PHE A 121 12.33 -2.51 -5.34
CA PHE A 121 11.90 -1.70 -4.21
C PHE A 121 10.37 -1.66 -4.22
N TYR A 122 9.73 -1.75 -3.06
CA TYR A 122 8.28 -1.67 -3.06
C TYR A 122 7.74 -0.23 -3.12
N LEU A 123 6.53 -0.10 -3.65
CA LEU A 123 5.73 1.12 -3.65
C LEU A 123 4.77 1.04 -2.45
N SER A 124 4.91 1.96 -1.51
CA SER A 124 4.35 1.88 -0.16
C SER A 124 2.89 2.32 -0.05
N THR A 125 2.33 2.19 1.14
CA THR A 125 0.94 2.56 1.49
C THR A 125 0.90 3.89 2.26
N GLY A 126 0.99 4.99 1.52
CA GLY A 126 0.99 6.36 2.04
C GLY A 126 2.38 6.91 2.38
N ALA A 127 2.43 7.92 3.25
CA ALA A 127 3.62 8.73 3.48
C ALA A 127 4.68 8.09 4.39
N CYS A 128 5.96 8.38 4.12
CA CYS A 128 7.12 7.90 4.87
C CYS A 128 7.08 8.29 6.36
N ARG A 129 7.52 7.37 7.23
CA ARG A 129 7.54 7.51 8.70
C ARG A 129 8.92 7.29 9.34
N LEU A 130 9.98 7.21 8.54
CA LEU A 130 11.34 6.86 9.01
C LEU A 130 11.99 7.93 9.91
N CYS A 131 11.56 9.19 9.82
CA CYS A 131 12.03 10.29 10.67
C CYS A 131 10.87 11.09 11.24
N LYS A 132 11.05 11.67 12.43
CA LYS A 132 10.09 12.53 13.12
C LYS A 132 10.83 13.72 13.75
N PRO A 133 10.60 14.98 13.29
CA PRO A 133 9.92 15.35 12.04
C PRO A 133 10.74 14.98 10.79
N CYS A 134 10.17 15.19 9.59
CA CYS A 134 10.93 15.01 8.34
C CYS A 134 12.02 16.09 8.20
N GLN A 135 13.20 15.73 7.72
CA GLN A 135 14.32 16.67 7.54
C GLN A 135 14.03 17.81 6.55
N LEU A 136 13.05 17.61 5.66
CA LEU A 136 12.54 18.67 4.79
C LEU A 136 12.06 19.89 5.60
N LYS A 137 11.51 19.70 6.81
CA LYS A 137 11.08 20.81 7.70
C LYS A 137 12.23 21.77 8.01
N PHE A 138 13.46 21.26 8.01
CA PHE A 138 14.67 22.01 8.32
C PHE A 138 15.51 22.32 7.08
N ASN A 139 14.95 22.17 5.88
CA ASN A 139 15.66 22.29 4.60
C ASN A 139 16.92 21.41 4.50
N ARG A 140 16.92 20.25 5.18
CA ARG A 140 18.03 19.30 5.19
C ARG A 140 17.72 18.08 4.32
N PRO A 141 18.73 17.47 3.66
CA PRO A 141 18.54 16.24 2.89
C PRO A 141 17.84 15.13 3.67
N CYS A 142 17.21 14.21 2.94
CA CYS A 142 16.60 13.04 3.56
C CYS A 142 17.63 12.24 4.35
N ARG A 143 17.38 11.96 5.64
CA ARG A 143 18.24 11.09 6.47
C ARG A 143 18.31 9.64 5.99
N TYR A 144 17.31 9.19 5.22
CA TYR A 144 17.17 7.80 4.78
C TYR A 144 16.81 7.69 3.31
N PRO A 145 17.64 8.22 2.39
CA PRO A 145 17.27 8.33 0.98
C PRO A 145 17.05 6.95 0.33
N GLN A 146 17.87 5.96 0.70
CA GLN A 146 17.80 4.59 0.18
C GLN A 146 16.69 3.74 0.80
N LYS A 147 16.25 4.06 2.02
CA LYS A 147 15.15 3.34 2.71
C LYS A 147 13.77 3.98 2.47
N ARG A 148 13.73 5.23 2.01
CA ARG A 148 12.50 5.94 1.68
C ARG A 148 11.76 5.19 0.58
N ARG A 149 10.45 5.02 0.75
CA ARG A 149 9.53 4.48 -0.25
C ARG A 149 8.46 5.52 -0.55
N TYR A 150 7.92 5.47 -1.76
CA TYR A 150 6.85 6.34 -2.24
C TYR A 150 5.58 5.52 -2.38
N SER A 151 4.42 6.11 -2.10
CA SER A 151 3.17 5.44 -2.44
C SER A 151 2.87 5.50 -3.93
N LEU A 152 2.06 4.55 -4.40
CA LEU A 152 1.52 4.53 -5.76
C LEU A 152 0.92 5.90 -6.14
N GLU A 153 0.05 6.45 -5.30
CA GLU A 153 -0.59 7.75 -5.50
C GLU A 153 0.41 8.91 -5.50
N ALA A 154 1.40 8.87 -4.59
CA ALA A 154 2.46 9.88 -4.57
C ALA A 154 3.26 9.87 -5.87
N LEU A 155 3.34 8.74 -6.59
CA LEU A 155 3.96 8.64 -7.91
C LEU A 155 3.01 8.99 -9.07
N GLY A 156 1.72 9.16 -8.78
CA GLY A 156 0.67 9.50 -9.72
C GLY A 156 -0.18 8.33 -10.20
N VAL A 157 -0.04 7.13 -9.65
CA VAL A 157 -0.82 5.96 -10.07
C VAL A 157 -2.27 6.09 -9.60
N ASP A 158 -3.21 5.80 -10.50
CA ASP A 158 -4.63 5.67 -10.16
C ASP A 158 -4.91 4.35 -9.47
N CYS A 159 -4.82 4.35 -8.13
CA CYS A 159 -5.03 3.16 -7.32
C CYS A 159 -6.44 2.58 -7.43
N ASN A 160 -7.46 3.42 -7.67
CA ASN A 160 -8.84 2.95 -7.79
C ASN A 160 -9.01 2.17 -9.10
N LEU A 161 -8.54 2.72 -10.22
CA LEU A 161 -8.53 2.00 -11.50
C LEU A 161 -7.64 0.75 -11.46
N LEU A 162 -6.48 0.82 -10.80
CA LEU A 162 -5.59 -0.32 -10.64
C LEU A 162 -6.28 -1.47 -9.87
N SER A 163 -6.93 -1.13 -8.75
CA SER A 163 -7.67 -2.08 -7.91
C SER A 163 -8.88 -2.66 -8.64
N GLN A 164 -9.63 -1.83 -9.37
CA GLN A 164 -10.78 -2.29 -10.16
C GLN A 164 -10.35 -3.21 -11.30
N LYS A 165 -9.30 -2.84 -12.05
CA LYS A 165 -8.79 -3.65 -13.17
C LYS A 165 -8.31 -5.04 -12.72
N LEU A 166 -7.60 -5.12 -11.59
CA LEU A 166 -7.01 -6.38 -11.13
C LEU A 166 -7.96 -7.22 -10.28
N PHE A 167 -8.76 -6.59 -9.43
CA PHE A 167 -9.49 -7.28 -8.36
C PHE A 167 -11.01 -7.06 -8.41
N ASN A 168 -11.49 -6.27 -9.37
CA ASN A 168 -12.86 -5.74 -9.38
C ASN A 168 -13.24 -5.12 -8.02
N PHE A 169 -12.28 -4.48 -7.34
CA PHE A 169 -12.40 -4.03 -5.96
C PHE A 169 -12.35 -2.49 -5.91
N HIS A 170 -13.35 -1.86 -5.29
CA HIS A 170 -13.43 -0.40 -5.16
C HIS A 170 -12.66 0.09 -3.93
N LEU A 171 -11.88 1.15 -4.08
CA LEU A 171 -11.23 1.77 -2.93
C LEU A 171 -12.18 2.80 -2.31
N LEU A 172 -12.57 2.58 -1.04
CA LEU A 172 -13.42 3.49 -0.30
C LEU A 172 -12.57 4.57 0.38
N TRP A 173 -12.97 5.82 0.18
CA TRP A 173 -12.40 6.97 0.88
C TRP A 173 -13.24 7.27 2.11
N TYR A 174 -12.57 7.50 3.24
CA TYR A 174 -13.27 7.88 4.46
C TYR A 174 -13.66 9.36 4.38
N GLU A 175 -14.97 9.61 4.41
CA GLU A 175 -15.55 10.90 4.74
C GLU A 175 -16.15 10.82 6.16
N PRO A 176 -16.10 11.90 6.97
CA PRO A 176 -16.56 11.88 8.35
C PRO A 176 -18.00 11.35 8.55
N THR A 177 -18.85 11.55 7.54
CA THR A 177 -20.27 11.13 7.50
C THR A 177 -20.49 9.75 6.88
N SER A 178 -19.47 9.15 6.27
CA SER A 178 -19.59 7.88 5.54
C SER A 178 -19.55 6.67 6.47
N ASN A 179 -20.55 5.79 6.37
CA ASN A 179 -20.53 4.46 6.96
C ASN A 179 -19.89 3.49 5.96
N ILE A 180 -18.56 3.35 6.01
CA ILE A 180 -17.83 2.42 5.14
C ILE A 180 -17.76 1.02 5.78
N ASP A 181 -18.01 -0.02 4.99
CA ASP A 181 -17.98 -1.41 5.47
C ASP A 181 -16.57 -1.98 5.63
N TYR A 182 -15.60 -1.45 4.88
CA TYR A 182 -14.22 -1.91 4.89
C TYR A 182 -13.24 -0.77 4.66
N THR A 183 -11.98 -1.02 4.99
CA THR A 183 -10.86 -0.19 4.56
C THR A 183 -9.79 -1.08 3.96
N CYS A 184 -8.99 -0.53 3.06
CA CYS A 184 -7.97 -1.26 2.34
C CYS A 184 -6.65 -0.49 2.25
N VAL A 185 -5.59 -1.22 1.95
CA VAL A 185 -4.29 -0.64 1.57
C VAL A 185 -3.78 -1.36 0.33
N ILE A 186 -3.18 -0.61 -0.58
CA ILE A 186 -2.61 -1.12 -1.82
C ILE A 186 -1.14 -0.74 -1.94
N CYS A 187 -0.30 -1.71 -2.28
CA CYS A 187 1.12 -1.56 -2.52
C CYS A 187 1.51 -2.37 -3.75
N ALA A 188 2.72 -2.15 -4.25
CA ALA A 188 3.22 -2.91 -5.39
C ALA A 188 4.72 -3.13 -5.33
N LEU A 189 5.20 -4.19 -5.99
CA LEU A 189 6.60 -4.50 -6.20
C LEU A 189 6.87 -4.48 -7.71
N PRO A 190 7.63 -3.50 -8.24
CA PRO A 190 8.07 -3.50 -9.62
C PRO A 190 9.01 -4.67 -9.90
N LEU A 191 8.85 -5.34 -11.04
CA LEU A 191 9.60 -6.55 -11.38
C LEU A 191 10.31 -6.38 -12.72
N LYS A 192 11.56 -6.84 -12.79
CA LYS A 192 12.32 -6.90 -14.04
C LYS A 192 11.74 -8.00 -14.93
N ARG A 193 11.96 -7.90 -16.24
CA ARG A 193 11.45 -8.88 -17.22
C ARG A 193 11.95 -10.30 -16.97
N SER A 194 13.14 -10.44 -16.38
CA SER A 194 13.74 -11.74 -16.03
C SER A 194 13.13 -12.43 -14.82
N VAL A 195 12.27 -11.74 -14.04
CA VAL A 195 11.69 -12.32 -12.83
C VAL A 195 10.47 -13.17 -13.19
N ASN A 196 10.49 -14.43 -12.79
CA ASN A 196 9.38 -15.38 -12.98
C ASN A 196 8.26 -15.11 -11.94
N GLU A 197 7.02 -14.96 -12.43
CA GLU A 197 5.83 -14.65 -11.61
C GLU A 197 5.41 -15.76 -10.67
N GLU A 198 5.58 -17.03 -11.06
CA GLU A 198 5.30 -18.19 -10.20
C GLU A 198 6.25 -18.21 -9.01
N LYS A 199 7.55 -17.90 -9.24
CA LYS A 199 8.53 -17.79 -8.16
C LYS A 199 8.16 -16.67 -7.19
N VAL A 200 7.78 -15.51 -7.70
CA VAL A 200 7.32 -14.38 -6.87
C VAL A 200 6.07 -14.75 -6.08
N THR A 201 5.11 -15.42 -6.72
CA THR A 201 3.87 -15.88 -6.08
C THR A 201 4.16 -16.85 -4.96
N LYS A 202 5.02 -17.85 -5.19
CA LYS A 202 5.42 -18.82 -4.17
C LYS A 202 6.04 -18.15 -2.94
N GLU A 203 6.95 -17.19 -3.15
CA GLU A 203 7.56 -16.43 -2.05
C GLU A 203 6.53 -15.56 -1.30
N LEU A 204 5.64 -14.90 -2.04
CA LEU A 204 4.54 -14.12 -1.46
C LEU A 204 3.65 -15.00 -0.59
N GLU A 205 3.17 -16.13 -1.12
CA GLU A 205 2.27 -17.02 -0.40
C GLU A 205 2.92 -17.63 0.83
N THR A 206 4.18 -18.04 0.71
CA THR A 206 4.99 -18.54 1.83
C THR A 206 5.08 -17.49 2.94
N HIS A 207 5.29 -16.21 2.59
CA HIS A 207 5.34 -15.14 3.58
C HIS A 207 3.96 -14.85 4.20
N LEU A 208 2.89 -14.86 3.39
CA LEU A 208 1.53 -14.70 3.88
C LEU A 208 1.15 -15.82 4.88
N ASP A 209 1.59 -17.06 4.65
CA ASP A 209 1.38 -18.16 5.61
C ASP A 209 2.12 -17.95 6.92
N LYS A 210 3.35 -17.42 6.88
CA LYS A 210 4.10 -17.07 8.08
C LYS A 210 3.37 -15.99 8.89
N LEU A 211 2.75 -15.01 8.23
CA LEU A 211 1.98 -13.98 8.93
C LEU A 211 0.79 -14.55 9.73
N CYS A 212 0.16 -15.64 9.27
CA CYS A 212 -0.90 -16.34 10.01
C CYS A 212 -0.41 -17.05 11.27
N ARG A 213 0.89 -17.37 11.33
CA ARG A 213 1.54 -18.16 12.40
C ARG A 213 2.21 -17.31 13.48
N ILE A 214 2.42 -16.01 13.23
CA ILE A 214 3.00 -15.09 14.21
C ILE A 214 1.97 -14.88 15.34
N ARG A 215 2.29 -15.39 16.54
CA ARG A 215 1.52 -15.26 17.77
C ARG A 215 1.55 -13.83 18.30
#